data_AF-G5KI71-F1
#
_entry.id   AF-G5KI71-F1
#
_cell.length_a   1.000
_cell.length_b   1.000
_cell.length_c   1.000
_cell.angle_alpha   90.00
_cell.angle_beta   90.00
_cell.angle_gamma   90.00
#
_symmetry.space_group_name_H-M   'P 1'
#
loop_
_entity.id
_entity.type
_entity.pdbx_description
1 polymer ?
#
loop_
_entity_poly.entity_id
_entity_poly.type
_entity_poly.pdbx_seq_one_letter_code
_entity_poly.pdbx_strand_id
1 'polypeptide(L)'
;MDKFEEHFILVKPIVLKCKRKYHIKIWELDDWLQEGRIVLYSLLYKHRDLINDKGRLLVYFKTKFTNYLKDVLREQESQKRQFHKMIYEEITEVAHSVPNKEMIQDEYLAFS
;
A
#
# COMPACT_ATOMS: atom_id res chain seq x y z
N MET A 1 11.48 -29.41 10.72
CA MET A 1 10.62 -28.23 10.56
C MET A 1 9.65 -28.51 9.42
N ASP A 2 8.53 -27.78 9.35
CA ASP A 2 7.67 -27.83 8.16
C ASP A 2 8.50 -27.41 6.93
N LYS A 3 8.42 -28.17 5.82
CA LYS A 3 9.20 -27.89 4.59
C LYS A 3 8.95 -26.46 4.12
N PHE A 4 7.74 -25.95 4.29
CA PHE A 4 7.41 -24.56 3.95
C PHE A 4 8.25 -23.55 4.74
N GLU A 5 8.45 -23.78 6.03
CA GLU A 5 9.20 -22.86 6.89
C GLU A 5 10.67 -22.76 6.46
N GLU A 6 11.26 -23.88 6.03
CA GLU A 6 12.63 -23.90 5.51
C GLU A 6 12.77 -23.01 4.27
N HIS A 7 11.80 -23.08 3.35
CA HIS A 7 11.76 -22.20 2.18
C HIS A 7 11.49 -20.75 2.56
N PHE A 8 10.66 -20.51 3.58
CA PHE A 8 10.39 -19.17 4.07
C PHE A 8 11.62 -18.51 4.67
N ILE A 9 12.40 -19.24 5.48
CA ILE A 9 13.67 -18.76 6.03
C ILE A 9 14.63 -18.30 4.92
N LEU A 10 14.68 -19.02 3.80
CA LEU A 10 15.51 -18.65 2.64
C LEU A 10 15.09 -17.33 1.99
N VAL A 11 13.78 -17.10 1.85
CA VAL A 11 13.26 -15.89 1.18
C VAL A 11 13.06 -14.71 2.13
N LYS A 12 13.01 -14.92 3.45
CA LYS A 12 12.80 -13.88 4.47
C LYS A 12 13.76 -12.70 4.32
N PRO A 13 15.08 -12.86 4.04
CA PRO A 13 15.96 -11.73 3.78
C PRO A 13 15.53 -10.84 2.60
N ILE A 14 14.89 -11.42 1.58
CA ILE A 14 14.34 -10.67 0.45
C ILE A 14 13.17 -9.82 0.91
N VAL A 15 12.25 -10.38 1.71
CA VAL A 15 11.11 -9.65 2.30
C VAL A 15 11.61 -8.46 3.11
N LEU A 16 12.58 -8.68 4.01
CA LEU A 16 13.14 -7.63 4.85
C LEU A 16 13.91 -6.56 4.05
N LYS A 17 14.55 -6.94 2.94
CA LYS A 17 15.18 -5.99 2.02
C LYS A 17 14.14 -5.15 1.30
N CYS A 18 13.02 -5.75 0.89
CA CYS A 18 11.91 -5.03 0.28
C CYS A 18 11.21 -4.08 1.27
N LYS A 19 11.01 -4.48 2.54
CA LYS A 19 10.48 -3.60 3.59
C LYS A 19 11.28 -2.30 3.75
N ARG A 20 12.61 -2.37 3.62
CA ARG A 20 13.47 -1.18 3.67
C ARG A 20 13.40 -0.32 2.42
N LYS A 21 13.04 -0.91 1.28
CA LYS A 21 13.02 -0.24 -0.03
C LYS A 21 11.66 0.39 -0.34
N TYR A 22 10.56 -0.28 0.04
CA TYR A 22 9.20 0.11 -0.27
C TYR A 22 8.50 0.54 1.01
N HIS A 23 7.89 1.72 0.99
CA HIS A 23 7.11 2.21 2.13
C HIS A 23 5.61 2.00 1.85
N ILE A 24 5.04 0.92 2.38
CA ILE A 24 3.60 0.66 2.32
C ILE A 24 2.99 1.20 3.61
N LYS A 25 2.04 2.14 3.49
CA LYS A 25 1.40 2.76 4.65
C LYS A 25 0.64 1.69 5.43
N ILE A 26 0.69 1.74 6.77
CA ILE A 26 0.00 0.85 7.72
C ILE A 26 0.68 -0.51 7.94
N TRP A 27 1.52 -1.00 7.01
CA TRP A 27 2.17 -2.30 7.19
C TRP A 27 3.24 -2.31 8.29
N GLU A 28 3.04 -3.19 9.27
CA GLU A 28 4.01 -3.56 10.29
C GLU A 28 4.89 -4.73 9.84
N LEU A 29 5.92 -5.06 10.63
CA LEU A 29 6.83 -6.16 10.30
C LEU A 29 6.08 -7.48 10.05
N ASP A 30 5.05 -7.76 10.85
CA ASP A 30 4.29 -8.99 10.73
C ASP A 30 3.47 -9.04 9.45
N ASP A 31 2.91 -7.92 8.98
CA ASP A 31 2.24 -7.83 7.68
C ASP A 31 3.23 -8.17 6.55
N TRP A 32 4.43 -7.57 6.58
CA TRP A 32 5.48 -7.88 5.59
C TRP A 32 5.81 -9.38 5.55
N LEU A 33 5.93 -10.01 6.72
CA LEU A 33 6.23 -11.43 6.83
C LEU A 33 5.05 -12.30 6.39
N GLN A 34 3.82 -11.94 6.76
CA GLN A 34 2.60 -12.64 6.37
C GLN A 34 2.41 -12.61 4.85
N GLU A 35 2.53 -11.43 4.24
CA GLU A 35 2.45 -11.25 2.79
C GLU A 35 3.55 -12.01 2.05
N GLY A 36 4.76 -12.01 2.62
CA GLY A 36 5.85 -12.85 2.14
C GLY A 36 5.48 -14.34 2.13
N ARG A 37 4.80 -14.84 3.17
CA ARG A 37 4.34 -16.23 3.25
C ARG A 37 3.24 -16.52 2.22
N ILE A 38 2.27 -15.62 2.06
CA ILE A 38 1.17 -15.79 1.10
C ILE A 38 1.73 -15.87 -0.33
N VAL A 39 2.63 -14.96 -0.70
CA VAL A 39 3.26 -14.96 -2.03
C VAL A 39 4.11 -16.21 -2.23
N LEU A 40 4.87 -16.64 -1.22
CA LEU A 40 5.66 -17.87 -1.29
C LEU A 40 4.77 -19.10 -1.47
N TYR A 41 3.68 -19.19 -0.70
CA TYR A 41 2.74 -20.30 -0.79
C TYR A 41 2.10 -20.37 -2.17
N SER A 42 1.60 -19.24 -2.68
CA SER A 42 1.03 -19.15 -4.03
C SER A 42 2.05 -19.54 -5.12
N LEU A 43 3.30 -19.13 -4.96
CA LEU A 43 4.39 -19.48 -5.88
C LEU A 43 4.67 -20.99 -5.87
N LEU A 44 4.83 -21.60 -4.70
CA LEU A 44 5.11 -23.04 -4.56
C LEU A 44 3.92 -23.91 -4.94
N TYR A 45 2.69 -23.41 -4.73
CA TYR A 45 1.47 -24.08 -5.16
C TYR A 45 1.41 -24.18 -6.70
N LYS A 46 1.74 -23.09 -7.40
CA LYS A 46 1.74 -23.04 -8.88
C LYS A 46 2.94 -23.73 -9.51
N HIS A 47 4.11 -23.66 -8.87
CA HIS A 47 5.38 -24.15 -9.40
C HIS A 47 6.04 -25.09 -8.39
N ARG A 48 5.57 -26.34 -8.37
CA ARG A 48 6.05 -27.37 -7.44
C ARG A 48 7.50 -27.79 -7.71
N ASP A 49 8.01 -27.54 -8.92
CA ASP A 49 9.40 -27.79 -9.32
C ASP A 49 10.40 -26.94 -8.52
N LEU A 50 9.98 -25.77 -8.03
CA LEU A 50 10.83 -24.86 -7.25
C LEU A 50 11.17 -25.38 -5.86
N ILE A 51 10.47 -26.40 -5.36
CA ILE A 51 10.70 -26.97 -4.02
C ILE A 51 12.12 -27.56 -3.92
N ASN A 52 12.66 -28.10 -5.01
CA ASN A 52 13.98 -28.72 -5.00
C ASN A 52 15.09 -27.80 -5.50
N ASP A 53 14.76 -26.64 -6.09
CA ASP A 53 15.71 -25.67 -6.62
C ASP A 53 15.65 -24.34 -5.87
N LYS A 54 16.46 -24.24 -4.81
CA LYS A 54 16.56 -23.06 -3.95
C LYS A 54 17.00 -21.82 -4.74
N GLY A 55 17.88 -21.97 -5.74
CA GLY A 55 18.39 -20.85 -6.53
C GLY A 55 17.28 -20.23 -7.37
N ARG A 56 16.55 -21.06 -8.12
CA ARG A 56 15.40 -20.62 -8.91
C ARG A 56 14.29 -20.09 -8.03
N LEU A 57 14.02 -20.70 -6.88
CA LEU A 57 13.03 -20.22 -5.93
C LEU A 57 13.30 -18.77 -5.51
N LEU A 58 14.54 -18.44 -5.13
CA LEU A 58 14.90 -17.08 -4.69
C LEU A 58 14.67 -16.05 -5.81
N VAL A 59 15.02 -16.38 -7.05
CA VAL A 59 14.83 -15.48 -8.21
C VAL A 59 13.35 -15.28 -8.52
N TYR A 60 12.58 -16.36 -8.54
CA TYR A 60 11.15 -16.31 -8.82
C TYR A 60 10.40 -15.58 -7.71
N PHE A 61 10.70 -15.89 -6.45
CA PHE A 61 10.12 -15.23 -5.30
C PHE A 61 10.42 -13.74 -5.32
N LYS A 62 11.69 -13.35 -5.51
CA LYS A 62 12.06 -11.93 -5.60
C LYS A 62 11.25 -11.20 -6.66
N THR A 63 11.10 -11.80 -7.84
CA THR A 63 10.35 -11.22 -8.96
C THR A 63 8.87 -11.09 -8.62
N LYS A 64 8.23 -12.17 -8.16
CA LYS A 64 6.81 -12.18 -7.80
C LYS A 64 6.49 -11.25 -6.65
N PHE A 65 7.29 -11.28 -5.58
CA PHE A 65 7.10 -10.41 -4.42
C PHE A 65 7.28 -8.93 -4.81
N THR A 66 8.30 -8.59 -5.62
CA THR A 66 8.48 -7.19 -6.07
C THR A 66 7.31 -6.70 -6.92
N ASN A 67 6.77 -7.54 -7.80
CA ASN A 67 5.60 -7.17 -8.60
C ASN A 67 4.36 -6.99 -7.73
N TYR A 68 4.14 -7.92 -6.79
CA TYR A 68 3.07 -7.81 -5.81
C TYR A 68 3.12 -6.48 -5.04
N LEU A 69 4.29 -6.08 -4.52
CA LEU A 69 4.43 -4.80 -3.82
C LEU A 69 4.12 -3.59 -4.69
N LYS A 70 4.48 -3.64 -5.99
CA LYS A 70 4.11 -2.57 -6.93
C LYS A 70 2.60 -2.53 -7.15
N ASP A 71 1.93 -3.67 -7.16
CA ASP A 71 0.47 -3.75 -7.29
C ASP A 71 -0.21 -3.13 -6.06
N VAL A 72 0.25 -3.50 -4.85
CA VAL A 72 -0.23 -2.92 -3.59
C VAL A 72 -0.05 -1.40 -3.56
N LEU A 73 1.12 -0.90 -3.98
CA LEU A 73 1.38 0.55 -4.01
C LEU A 73 0.47 1.27 -5.02
N ARG A 74 0.26 0.69 -6.21
CA ARG A 74 -0.67 1.25 -7.21
C ARG A 74 -2.10 1.29 -6.72
N GLU A 75 -2.53 0.26 -6.00
CA GLU A 75 -3.85 0.21 -5.37
C GLU A 75 -3.98 1.30 -4.31
N GLN A 76 -3.00 1.47 -3.43
CA GLN A 76 -3.00 2.54 -2.43
C GLN A 76 -3.06 3.94 -3.06
N GLU A 77 -2.28 4.19 -4.11
CA GLU A 77 -2.33 5.45 -4.85
C GLU A 77 -3.69 5.68 -5.52
N SER A 78 -4.32 4.62 -6.04
CA SER A 78 -5.64 4.69 -6.62
C SER A 78 -6.72 5.02 -5.60
N GLN A 79 -6.69 4.37 -4.43
CA GLN A 79 -7.60 4.66 -3.33
C GLN A 79 -7.44 6.11 -2.86
N LYS A 80 -6.22 6.63 -2.71
CA LYS A 80 -5.99 8.05 -2.37
C LYS A 80 -6.62 9.00 -3.38
N ARG A 81 -6.53 8.71 -4.68
CA ARG A 81 -7.18 9.51 -5.73
C ARG A 81 -8.70 9.52 -5.58
N GLN A 82 -9.30 8.38 -5.26
CA GLN A 82 -10.74 8.28 -5.01
C GLN A 82 -11.15 9.09 -3.77
N PHE A 83 -10.42 8.96 -2.66
CA PHE A 83 -10.67 9.75 -1.45
C PHE A 83 -10.51 11.25 -1.68
N HIS A 84 -9.44 11.68 -2.38
CA HIS A 84 -9.30 13.10 -2.73
C HIS A 84 -10.49 13.59 -3.57
N LYS A 85 -10.95 12.81 -4.56
CA LYS A 85 -12.12 13.16 -5.35
C LYS A 85 -13.38 13.32 -4.49
N MET A 86 -13.66 12.36 -3.60
CA MET A 86 -14.82 12.42 -2.69
C MET A 86 -14.77 13.65 -1.77
N ILE A 87 -13.61 13.98 -1.19
CA ILE A 87 -13.44 15.17 -0.33
C ILE A 87 -13.75 16.46 -1.11
N TYR A 88 -13.27 16.58 -2.36
CA TYR A 88 -13.57 17.75 -3.19
C TYR A 88 -15.07 17.85 -3.54
N GLU A 89 -15.73 16.72 -3.80
CA GLU A 89 -17.17 16.68 -4.06
C GLU A 89 -17.97 17.11 -2.81
N GLU A 90 -17.68 16.55 -1.63
CA GLU A 90 -18.32 16.94 -0.36
C GLU A 90 -18.11 18.43 -0.01
N ILE A 91 -16.89 18.95 -0.15
CA ILE A 91 -16.62 20.38 0.10
C ILE A 91 -17.42 21.26 -0.88
N THR A 92 -17.53 20.84 -2.14
CA THR A 92 -18.28 21.57 -3.17
C THR A 92 -19.78 21.57 -2.85
N GLU A 93 -20.35 20.43 -2.46
CA GLU A 93 -21.76 20.31 -2.03
C GLU A 93 -22.07 21.16 -0.79
N VAL A 94 -21.17 21.18 0.20
CA VAL A 94 -21.31 22.03 1.39
C VAL A 94 -21.23 23.50 1.02
N ALA A 95 -20.30 23.91 0.14
CA ALA A 95 -20.19 25.30 -0.33
C ALA A 95 -21.45 25.79 -1.06
N HIS A 96 -22.15 24.91 -1.79
CA HIS A 96 -23.42 25.23 -2.43
C HIS A 96 -24.63 25.25 -1.47
N SER A 97 -24.49 24.64 -0.29
CA SER A 97 -25.54 24.56 0.73
C SER A 97 -25.45 25.65 1.80
N VAL A 98 -24.40 26.48 1.79
CA VAL A 98 -24.31 27.70 2.61
C VAL A 98 -25.02 28.82 1.85
N PRO A 99 -26.20 29.31 2.29
CA PRO A 99 -26.74 30.53 1.73
C PRO A 99 -25.76 31.64 2.09
N ASN A 100 -25.27 32.35 1.07
CA ASN A 100 -24.39 33.50 1.21
C ASN A 100 -25.13 34.60 1.97
N LYS A 101 -25.10 34.54 3.31
CA LYS A 101 -25.69 35.55 4.17
C LYS A 101 -24.63 36.61 4.42
N GLU A 102 -24.79 37.69 3.64
CA GLU A 102 -24.48 39.07 4.01
C GLU A 102 -23.04 39.57 3.78
N MET A 103 -22.85 40.16 2.60
CA MET A 103 -22.21 41.47 2.51
C MET A 103 -22.94 42.45 3.46
N ILE A 104 -22.39 42.75 4.63
CA ILE A 104 -22.69 43.96 5.39
C ILE A 104 -21.36 44.63 5.76
N GLN A 105 -20.97 45.58 4.91
CA GLN A 105 -20.51 46.94 5.20
C GLN A 105 -20.01 47.23 6.64
N ASP A 106 -18.71 47.46 6.80
CA ASP A 106 -18.16 48.34 7.85
C ASP A 106 -17.17 49.32 7.19
N GLU A 107 -17.74 50.31 6.52
CA GLU A 107 -17.11 51.61 6.33
C GLU A 107 -17.80 52.57 7.32
N TYR A 108 -16.99 53.26 8.13
CA TYR A 108 -17.24 54.44 8.98
C TYR A 108 -16.95 54.31 10.50
N LEU A 109 -16.06 55.22 10.93
CA LEU A 109 -15.70 55.73 12.27
C LEU A 109 -14.32 55.24 12.80
N ALA A 110 -13.29 56.08 12.99
CA ALA A 110 -13.28 57.54 13.14
C ALA A 110 -11.90 58.15 12.84
N PHE A 111 -11.92 59.31 12.17
CA PHE A 111 -11.00 60.41 12.49
C PHE A 111 -11.31 60.89 13.91
N SER A 112 -10.31 60.83 14.80
CA SER A 112 -10.10 61.80 15.89
C SER A 112 -8.65 61.70 16.36
#